data_AF-A0A9E2YSR2-F1
#
_entry.id   AF-A0A9E2YSR2-F1
#
_cell.length_a   1.000
_cell.length_b   1.000
_cell.length_c   1.000
_cell.angle_alpha   90.00
_cell.angle_beta   90.00
_cell.angle_gamma   90.00
#
_symmetry.space_group_name_H-M   'P 1'
#
loop_
_entity.id
_entity.type
_entity.pdbx_description
1 polymer ?
#
loop_
_entity_poly.entity_id
_entity_poly.type
_entity_poly.pdbx_seq_one_letter_code
_entity_poly.pdbx_strand_id
1 'polypeptide(L)'
;DPSGTGARSFRANVIGTPHDPHQYGPGAQFLDPTAYSVPTALTFGNAGIGPVRGPGMTRFDLSLGKQFHVTEKKYFELRGEAFNLTNTPIFLSPASQTITSPLFGQIRSSEGERTMQIVGKFYF
;
A
#
# COMPACT_ATOMS: atom_id res chain seq x y z
N ASP A 1 -14.82 14.80 -18.12
CA ASP A 1 -14.54 15.61 -16.92
C ASP A 1 -15.56 16.73 -16.77
N PRO A 2 -15.81 17.25 -15.55
CA PRO A 2 -16.72 18.39 -15.33
C PRO A 2 -16.27 19.70 -16.00
N SER A 3 -14.97 19.90 -16.28
CA SER A 3 -14.47 21.14 -16.89
C SER A 3 -14.75 21.28 -18.39
N GLY A 4 -15.22 20.22 -19.06
CA GLY A 4 -15.54 20.26 -20.50
C GLY A 4 -14.31 20.26 -21.41
N THR A 5 -13.13 19.91 -20.89
CA THR A 5 -11.87 19.92 -21.66
C THR A 5 -11.53 18.57 -22.29
N GLY A 6 -12.34 17.53 -22.03
CA GLY A 6 -12.08 16.17 -22.52
C GLY A 6 -11.03 15.42 -21.71
N ALA A 7 -10.69 15.90 -20.50
CA ALA A 7 -9.76 15.24 -19.62
C ALA A 7 -10.30 13.89 -19.10
N ARG A 8 -9.40 12.90 -19.00
CA ARG A 8 -9.72 11.55 -18.52
C ARG A 8 -10.02 11.47 -17.02
N SER A 9 -9.54 12.44 -16.25
CA SER A 9 -9.78 12.58 -14.81
C SER A 9 -9.92 14.05 -14.44
N PHE A 10 -10.43 14.30 -13.24
CA PHE A 10 -10.55 15.64 -12.67
C PHE A 10 -10.16 15.60 -11.21
N ARG A 11 -9.67 16.74 -10.70
CA ARG A 11 -9.48 16.94 -9.26
C ARG A 11 -10.82 17.26 -8.62
N ALA A 12 -11.04 16.78 -7.40
CA ALA A 12 -12.18 17.18 -6.61
C ALA A 12 -12.05 18.63 -6.14
N ASN A 13 -13.14 19.20 -5.66
CA ASN A 13 -13.11 20.37 -4.81
C ASN A 13 -12.88 19.93 -3.36
N VAL A 14 -12.02 20.62 -2.63
CA VAL A 14 -11.92 20.59 -1.18
C VAL A 14 -12.90 21.63 -0.65
N ILE A 15 -13.92 21.16 0.06
CA ILE A 15 -15.04 21.99 0.58
C ILE A 15 -15.00 22.15 2.11
N GLY A 16 -14.05 21.49 2.77
CA GLY A 16 -13.82 21.59 4.21
C GLY A 16 -12.46 21.01 4.58
N THR A 17 -12.12 21.06 5.87
CA THR A 17 -10.93 20.39 6.40
C THR A 17 -11.20 18.88 6.48
N PRO A 18 -10.42 18.02 5.78
CA PRO A 18 -10.57 16.58 5.89
C PRO A 18 -10.30 16.09 7.31
N HIS A 19 -11.23 15.31 7.87
CA HIS A 19 -11.04 14.61 9.15
C HIS A 19 -10.89 13.11 8.89
N ASP A 20 -9.77 12.75 8.27
CA ASP A 20 -9.50 11.39 7.80
C ASP A 20 -9.46 10.38 8.98
N PRO A 21 -10.35 9.37 9.02
CA PRO A 21 -10.40 8.43 10.15
C PRO A 21 -9.23 7.44 10.18
N HIS A 22 -8.52 7.27 9.06
CA HIS A 22 -7.42 6.32 8.89
C HIS A 22 -7.77 4.87 9.29
N GLN A 23 -9.01 4.45 9.07
CA GLN A 23 -9.48 3.11 9.39
C GLN A 23 -9.26 2.13 8.23
N TYR A 24 -9.14 0.84 8.55
CA TYR A 24 -8.86 -0.24 7.60
C TYR A 24 -9.96 -1.30 7.63
N GLY A 25 -10.26 -1.89 6.47
CA GLY A 25 -11.16 -3.04 6.34
C GLY A 25 -12.49 -2.74 5.65
N PRO A 26 -13.33 -3.78 5.44
CA PRO A 26 -14.61 -3.63 4.76
C PRO A 26 -15.55 -2.66 5.49
N GLY A 27 -16.04 -1.64 4.78
CA GLY A 27 -16.93 -0.62 5.34
C GLY A 27 -16.22 0.46 6.17
N ALA A 28 -14.90 0.34 6.39
CA ALA A 28 -14.10 1.36 7.05
C ALA A 28 -13.65 2.44 6.06
N GLN A 29 -13.58 3.68 6.52
CA GLN A 29 -13.10 4.81 5.74
C GLN A 29 -11.69 5.21 6.17
N PHE A 30 -10.77 5.25 5.21
CA PHE A 30 -9.43 5.77 5.43
C PHE A 30 -9.41 7.30 5.23
N LEU A 31 -10.10 7.79 4.19
CA LEU A 31 -10.29 9.22 3.94
C LEU A 31 -11.70 9.66 4.28
N ASP A 32 -11.84 10.93 4.66
CA ASP A 32 -13.13 11.57 4.85
C ASP A 32 -13.71 12.03 3.49
N PRO A 33 -14.76 11.37 2.97
CA PRO A 33 -15.39 11.78 1.71
C PRO A 33 -16.12 13.12 1.82
N THR A 34 -16.50 13.55 3.02
CA THR A 34 -17.35 14.73 3.22
C THR A 34 -16.60 16.05 3.00
N ALA A 35 -15.27 16.02 3.06
CA ALA A 35 -14.42 17.16 2.77
C ALA A 35 -14.22 17.41 1.27
N TYR A 36 -14.73 16.53 0.40
CA TYR A 36 -14.54 16.59 -1.05
C TYR A 36 -15.86 16.60 -1.82
N SER A 37 -15.89 17.30 -2.95
CA SER A 37 -17.05 17.30 -3.85
C SER A 37 -16.65 17.32 -5.32
N VAL A 38 -17.60 16.98 -6.20
CA VAL A 38 -17.42 17.12 -7.64
C VAL A 38 -17.42 18.62 -7.98
N PRO A 39 -16.46 19.10 -8.79
CA PRO A 39 -16.46 20.49 -9.23
C PRO A 39 -17.74 20.86 -9.98
N THR A 40 -18.15 22.12 -9.87
CA THR A 40 -19.26 22.67 -10.65
C THR A 40 -18.98 22.48 -12.15
N ALA A 41 -20.02 22.23 -12.95
CA ALA A 41 -19.87 22.08 -14.39
C ALA A 41 -19.13 23.28 -14.99
N LEU A 42 -18.26 23.01 -15.97
CA LEU A 42 -17.38 23.97 -16.64
C LEU A 42 -16.31 24.60 -15.71
N THR A 43 -15.99 23.95 -14.59
CA THR A 43 -14.92 24.40 -13.68
C THR A 43 -13.90 23.29 -13.38
N PHE A 44 -12.68 23.68 -13.04
CA PHE A 44 -11.65 22.78 -12.55
C PHE A 44 -11.73 22.61 -11.03
N GLY A 45 -11.33 21.43 -10.54
CA GLY A 45 -11.21 21.19 -9.10
C GLY A 45 -10.05 21.95 -8.46
N ASN A 46 -10.28 22.40 -7.23
CA ASN A 46 -9.31 23.16 -6.43
C ASN A 46 -8.37 22.29 -5.57
N ALA A 47 -8.56 20.96 -5.50
CA ALA A 47 -7.68 20.11 -4.70
C ALA A 47 -6.22 20.20 -5.17
N GLY A 48 -5.30 20.22 -4.21
CA GLY A 48 -3.86 20.16 -4.47
C GLY A 48 -3.43 18.84 -5.11
N ILE A 49 -2.16 18.76 -5.52
CA ILE A 49 -1.54 17.51 -5.96
C ILE A 49 -1.03 16.77 -4.72
N GLY A 50 -1.37 15.48 -4.59
CA GLY A 50 -0.98 14.66 -3.44
C GLY A 50 -1.41 15.19 -2.06
N PRO A 51 -2.66 15.66 -1.87
CA PRO A 51 -3.11 16.23 -0.59
C PRO A 51 -3.27 15.18 0.51
N VAL A 52 -3.23 13.90 0.15
CA VAL A 52 -3.49 12.75 1.02
C VAL A 52 -2.26 11.87 1.09
N ARG A 53 -1.95 11.38 2.30
CA ARG A 53 -0.89 10.39 2.53
C ARG A 53 -1.51 9.01 2.74
N GLY A 54 -0.92 7.99 2.11
CA GLY A 54 -1.33 6.61 2.31
C GLY A 54 -0.93 6.04 3.67
N PRO A 55 -1.32 4.79 3.96
CA PRO A 55 -0.94 4.08 5.18
C PRO A 55 0.57 4.02 5.40
N GLY A 56 0.98 4.03 6.66
CA GLY A 56 2.35 3.68 7.01
C GLY A 56 2.63 2.19 6.75
N MET A 57 3.87 1.88 6.40
CA MET A 57 4.35 0.50 6.22
C MET A 57 5.41 0.19 7.26
N THR A 58 5.34 -0.99 7.87
CA THR A 58 6.39 -1.54 8.71
C THR A 58 6.56 -3.01 8.38
N ARG A 59 7.75 -3.39 7.94
CA ARG A 59 8.08 -4.76 7.55
C ARG A 59 9.38 -5.19 8.21
N PHE A 60 9.39 -6.39 8.77
CA PHE A 60 10.58 -7.01 9.34
C PHE A 60 10.96 -8.24 8.52
N ASP A 61 12.12 -8.20 7.88
CA ASP A 61 12.65 -9.28 7.05
C ASP A 61 13.87 -9.92 7.77
N LEU A 62 13.99 -11.24 7.72
CA LEU A 62 15.04 -11.99 8.41
C LEU A 62 15.72 -12.99 7.48
N SER A 63 17.05 -13.07 7.54
CA SER A 63 17.85 -14.10 6.87
C SER A 63 18.83 -14.70 7.88
N LEU A 64 18.88 -16.03 7.94
CA LEU A 64 19.78 -16.79 8.80
C LEU A 64 20.49 -17.86 7.98
N GLY A 65 21.82 -17.87 8.04
CA GLY A 65 22.66 -18.82 7.30
C GLY A 65 23.66 -19.53 8.20
N LYS A 66 23.92 -20.80 7.92
CA LYS A 66 24.99 -21.57 8.56
C LYS A 66 25.71 -22.46 7.56
N GLN A 67 27.04 -22.49 7.67
CA GLN A 67 27.89 -23.43 6.97
C GLN A 67 28.19 -24.63 7.88
N PHE A 68 27.95 -25.82 7.34
CA PHE A 68 28.29 -27.10 7.93
C PHE A 68 29.50 -27.67 7.18
N HIS A 69 30.66 -27.61 7.82
CA HIS A 69 31.90 -28.12 7.25
C HIS A 69 31.90 -29.65 7.37
N VAL A 70 32.04 -30.33 6.23
CA VAL A 70 32.19 -31.79 6.18
C VAL A 70 33.67 -32.17 6.15
N THR A 71 34.47 -31.42 5.40
CA THR A 71 35.94 -31.47 5.39
C THR A 71 36.52 -30.07 5.26
N GLU A 72 37.85 -29.93 5.22
CA GLU A 72 38.52 -28.64 4.99
C GLU A 72 38.17 -27.98 3.65
N LYS A 73 37.76 -28.78 2.64
CA LYS A 73 37.44 -28.30 1.29
C LYS A 73 35.95 -28.39 0.95
N LYS A 74 35.19 -29.23 1.65
CA LYS A 74 33.78 -29.50 1.37
C LYS A 74 32.88 -29.01 2.49
N TYR A 75 31.88 -28.21 2.14
CA TYR A 75 30.92 -27.70 3.10
C TYR A 75 29.53 -27.55 2.47
N PHE A 76 28.52 -27.63 3.34
CA PHE A 76 27.12 -27.39 2.99
C PHE A 76 26.67 -26.07 3.61
N GLU A 77 26.06 -25.22 2.80
CA GLU A 77 25.48 -23.97 3.25
C GLU A 77 23.95 -24.09 3.28
N LEU A 78 23.37 -23.86 4.45
CA LEU A 78 21.92 -23.79 4.65
C LEU A 78 21.55 -22.36 4.99
N ARG A 79 20.61 -21.77 4.24
CA ARG A 79 20.04 -20.46 4.53
C ARG A 79 18.52 -20.57 4.64
N GLY A 80 17.96 -19.93 5.66
CA GLY A 80 16.53 -19.69 5.80
C GLY A 80 16.26 -18.20 5.69
N GLU A 81 15.26 -17.83 4.90
CA GLU A 81 14.84 -16.44 4.73
C GLU A 81 13.34 -16.33 5.01
N ALA A 82 12.94 -15.25 5.69
CA ALA A 82 11.57 -14.92 5.99
C ALA A 82 11.32 -13.44 5.66
N PHE A 83 10.42 -13.19 4.73
CA PHE A 83 9.93 -11.86 4.38
C PHE A 83 8.63 -11.59 5.11
N ASN A 84 8.48 -10.39 5.68
CA ASN A 84 7.37 -10.07 6.61
C ASN A 84 7.27 -11.09 7.77
N LEU A 85 8.38 -11.29 8.50
CA LEU A 85 8.50 -12.28 9.57
C LEU A 85 7.38 -12.20 10.62
N THR A 86 6.97 -10.98 10.99
CA THR A 86 5.90 -10.72 11.95
C THR A 86 4.51 -10.92 11.38
N ASN A 87 4.38 -11.13 10.07
CA ASN A 87 3.12 -11.18 9.34
C ASN A 87 2.24 -9.93 9.59
N THR A 88 2.89 -8.77 9.71
CA THR A 88 2.19 -7.49 9.88
C THR A 88 1.51 -7.11 8.56
N PRO A 89 0.21 -6.78 8.54
CA PRO A 89 -0.45 -6.31 7.32
C PRO A 89 0.19 -5.02 6.80
N ILE A 90 0.55 -5.02 5.51
CA ILE A 90 1.05 -3.82 4.82
C ILE A 90 -0.07 -3.34 3.92
N PHE A 91 -0.84 -2.36 4.38
CA PHE A 91 -1.97 -1.83 3.64
C PHE A 91 -1.53 -1.00 2.44
N LEU A 92 -2.21 -1.17 1.30
CA LEU A 92 -1.97 -0.40 0.09
C LEU A 92 -2.80 0.90 0.10
N SER A 93 -2.60 1.72 -0.92
CA SER A 93 -3.38 2.93 -1.15
C SER A 93 -4.90 2.65 -1.24
N PRO A 94 -5.76 3.65 -0.97
CA PRO A 94 -7.19 3.52 -1.17
C PRO A 94 -7.56 2.99 -2.56
N ALA A 95 -8.57 2.12 -2.60
CA ALA A 95 -9.04 1.41 -3.79
C ALA A 95 -9.52 2.37 -4.91
N SER A 96 -9.95 3.58 -4.54
CA SER A 96 -10.22 4.64 -5.49
C SER A 96 -9.90 6.01 -4.90
N GLN A 97 -9.37 6.88 -5.77
CA GLN A 97 -9.12 8.30 -5.49
C GLN A 97 -10.13 9.20 -6.23
N THR A 98 -11.06 8.58 -6.97
CA THR A 98 -12.11 9.30 -7.71
C THR A 98 -13.29 9.55 -6.79
N ILE A 99 -13.63 10.83 -6.55
CA ILE A 99 -14.66 11.22 -5.58
C ILE A 99 -16.08 10.68 -5.90
N THR A 100 -16.35 10.34 -7.17
CA THR A 100 -17.62 9.74 -7.57
C THR A 100 -17.67 8.22 -7.38
N SER A 101 -16.56 7.59 -6.96
CA SER A 101 -16.49 6.16 -6.71
C SER A 101 -17.09 5.83 -5.34
N PRO A 102 -17.91 4.77 -5.22
CA PRO A 102 -18.36 4.29 -3.91
C PRO A 102 -17.20 3.73 -3.05
N LEU A 103 -16.04 3.51 -3.65
CA LEU A 103 -14.81 3.05 -2.98
C LEU A 103 -13.83 4.21 -2.69
N PHE A 104 -14.26 5.46 -2.87
CA PHE A 104 -13.41 6.61 -2.57
C PHE A 104 -12.93 6.53 -1.12
N GLY A 105 -11.62 6.64 -0.92
CA GLY A 105 -11.05 6.69 0.42
C GLY A 105 -11.08 5.38 1.20
N GLN A 106 -11.49 4.26 0.61
CA GLN A 106 -11.50 2.95 1.30
C GLN A 106 -10.27 2.12 0.95
N ILE A 107 -9.62 1.51 1.95
CA ILE A 107 -8.53 0.56 1.74
C ILE A 107 -9.10 -0.87 1.71
N ARG A 108 -8.89 -1.57 0.60
CA ARG A 108 -9.43 -2.92 0.37
C ARG A 108 -8.36 -3.97 0.04
N SER A 109 -7.10 -3.58 0.05
CA SER A 109 -5.99 -4.45 -0.30
C SER A 109 -4.79 -4.21 0.61
N SER A 110 -4.00 -5.27 0.77
CA SER A 110 -2.70 -5.28 1.41
C SER A 110 -1.70 -5.98 0.50
N GLU A 111 -0.41 -5.85 0.80
CA GLU A 111 0.60 -6.77 0.29
C GLU A 111 0.33 -8.21 0.77
N GLY A 112 1.13 -9.13 0.22
CA GLY A 112 1.07 -10.55 0.54
C GLY A 112 1.44 -10.86 1.99
N GLU A 113 1.05 -12.07 2.39
CA GLU A 113 1.39 -12.65 3.68
C GLU A 113 2.89 -12.99 3.78
N ARG A 114 3.31 -13.38 4.98
CA ARG A 114 4.68 -13.81 5.25
C ARG A 114 5.11 -14.94 4.33
N THR A 115 6.25 -14.76 3.66
CA THR A 115 6.87 -15.78 2.81
C THR A 115 8.14 -16.29 3.46
N MET A 116 8.30 -17.60 3.52
CA MET A 116 9.53 -18.24 4.00
C MET A 116 10.14 -19.12 2.92
N GLN A 117 11.46 -19.10 2.80
CA GLN A 117 12.19 -19.94 1.87
C GLN A 117 13.44 -20.53 2.51
N ILE A 118 13.79 -21.74 2.06
CA ILE A 118 14.99 -22.45 2.48
C ILE A 118 15.85 -22.69 1.25
N VAL A 119 17.12 -22.35 1.35
CA VAL A 119 18.12 -22.51 0.29
C VAL A 119 19.24 -23.41 0.80
N GLY A 120 19.55 -24.45 0.03
CA GLY A 120 20.69 -25.33 0.28
C GLY A 120 21.69 -25.25 -0.86
N LYS A 121 22.97 -25.11 -0.55
CA LYS A 121 24.05 -25.14 -1.54
C LYS A 121 25.21 -25.99 -1.04
N PHE A 122 25.71 -26.86 -1.91
CA PHE A 122 26.85 -27.73 -1.62
C PHE A 122 28.09 -27.25 -2.38
N TYR A 123 29.22 -27.22 -1.68
CA TYR A 123 30.52 -26.85 -2.21
C TYR A 123 31.47 -28.04 -2.09
N PHE A 124 32.13 -28.41 -3.20
CA PHE A 124 32.90 -29.63 -3.37
C PHE A 124 34.35 -29.40 -3.81
#